data_AF-A0A1W1BR46-F1
#
_entry.id   AF-A0A1W1BR46-F1
#
_cell.length_a   1.000
_cell.length_b   1.000
_cell.length_c   1.000
_cell.angle_alpha   90.00
_cell.angle_beta   90.00
_cell.angle_gamma   90.00
#
_symmetry.space_group_name_H-M   'P 1'
#
loop_
_entity.id
_entity.type
_entity.pdbx_description
1 polymer ?
#
loop_
_entity_poly.entity_id
_entity_poly.type
_entity_poly.pdbx_seq_one_letter_code
_entity_poly.pdbx_strand_id
1 'polypeptide(L)'
;MSTAVYPDNFDEFKAKVKETGLLDRVPIRGSIEMIAVFISLIIAYSTATMWNPFLLGLFMTLIFTRSVFVSHDILHTQYFKNKSLSMKLSYPFSAIILSNSSSWWDFKHNINHHTYCNTINKDEDIMALDGAFTPNNKGNSPFLKKYKHIIFWGAMFFMYPAFIVQSYNFVLKRKKYGEFALMLLHWPIIWGTMFYILPFTDALIVYLTLNFTLSPWLAFGFITNHLGCEVFDEKEGKELSWMELQMRTSRSLKGGKIVHWFYGGLNTQIEHHLFPKAPRFNLLKVQDMTRKFAEENNMKYFETTPIQAYIQINNAIKSY
;
A
#
# COMPACT_ATOMS: atom_id res chain seq x y z
N MET A 1 32.80 -5.71 -1.84
CA MET A 1 31.54 -6.13 -2.51
C MET A 1 31.59 -5.52 -3.90
N SER A 2 31.48 -6.31 -4.96
CA SER A 2 31.32 -5.76 -6.31
C SER A 2 30.07 -4.88 -6.29
N THR A 3 30.24 -3.58 -6.53
CA THR A 3 29.11 -2.66 -6.75
C THR A 3 28.42 -3.16 -8.01
N ALA A 4 27.27 -3.83 -7.85
CA ALA A 4 26.48 -4.26 -9.00
C ALA A 4 26.27 -3.03 -9.89
N VAL A 5 26.75 -3.09 -11.12
CA VAL A 5 26.62 -1.99 -12.07
C VAL A 5 25.20 -2.07 -12.62
N TYR A 6 24.40 -1.03 -12.39
CA TYR A 6 23.08 -0.92 -12.99
C TYR A 6 23.23 -0.22 -14.35
N PRO A 7 22.98 -0.91 -15.47
CA PRO A 7 23.08 -0.30 -16.80
C PRO A 7 22.00 0.76 -17.03
N ASP A 8 22.33 1.76 -17.85
CA ASP A 8 21.41 2.81 -18.28
C ASP A 8 20.55 2.34 -19.47
N ASN A 9 19.80 1.25 -19.28
CA ASN A 9 18.97 0.62 -20.31
C ASN A 9 17.52 0.39 -19.83
N PHE A 10 17.10 1.08 -18.77
CA PHE A 10 15.75 0.98 -18.25
C PHE A 10 14.68 1.42 -19.27
N ASP A 11 14.96 2.44 -20.07
CA ASP A 11 14.01 2.92 -21.08
C ASP A 11 13.77 1.88 -22.19
N GLU A 12 14.81 1.14 -22.60
CA GLU A 12 14.68 0.02 -23.53
C GLU A 12 13.86 -1.12 -22.91
N PHE A 13 14.14 -1.47 -21.65
CA PHE A 13 13.37 -2.48 -20.94
C PHE A 13 11.90 -2.09 -20.81
N LYS A 14 11.63 -0.84 -20.45
CA LYS A 14 10.28 -0.28 -20.35
C LYS A 14 9.56 -0.29 -21.70
N ALA A 15 10.25 -0.03 -22.80
CA ALA A 15 9.68 -0.16 -24.14
C ALA A 15 9.28 -1.62 -24.43
N LYS A 16 10.16 -2.59 -24.15
CA LYS A 16 9.85 -4.03 -24.30
C LYS A 16 8.63 -4.45 -23.47
N VAL A 17 8.54 -4.05 -22.20
CA VAL A 17 7.37 -4.34 -21.36
C VAL A 17 6.11 -3.67 -21.93
N LYS A 18 6.21 -2.45 -22.45
CA LYS A 18 5.08 -1.74 -23.08
C LYS A 18 4.58 -2.45 -24.35
N GLU A 19 5.47 -2.96 -25.19
CA GLU A 19 5.11 -3.67 -26.43
C GLU A 19 4.27 -4.93 -26.20
N THR A 20 4.43 -5.58 -25.04
CA THR A 20 3.59 -6.73 -24.64
C THR A 20 2.15 -6.35 -24.25
N GLY A 21 1.83 -5.05 -24.15
CA GLY A 21 0.54 -4.56 -23.67
C GLY A 21 0.35 -4.65 -22.15
N LEU A 22 1.36 -5.11 -21.40
CA LEU A 22 1.23 -5.29 -19.94
C LEU A 22 1.07 -3.98 -19.16
N LEU A 23 1.43 -2.83 -19.75
CA LEU A 23 1.27 -1.49 -19.17
C LEU A 23 -0.05 -0.82 -19.56
N ASP A 24 -0.87 -1.47 -20.40
CA ASP A 24 -2.13 -0.91 -20.88
C ASP A 24 -3.15 -0.77 -19.75
N ARG A 25 -4.04 0.20 -19.92
CA ARG A 25 -5.11 0.43 -18.95
C ARG A 25 -6.16 -0.65 -19.07
N VAL A 26 -6.74 -1.03 -17.93
CA VAL A 26 -7.71 -2.13 -17.85
C VAL A 26 -9.07 -1.65 -17.36
N PRO A 27 -9.74 -0.68 -18.03
CA PRO A 27 -10.94 -0.05 -17.53
C PRO A 27 -12.09 -1.04 -17.28
N ILE A 28 -12.22 -2.07 -18.14
CA ILE A 28 -13.26 -3.11 -17.99
C ILE A 28 -13.01 -3.93 -16.72
N ARG A 29 -11.79 -4.49 -16.57
CA ARG A 29 -11.42 -5.30 -15.41
C ARG A 29 -11.50 -4.50 -14.11
N GLY A 30 -11.03 -3.25 -14.15
CA GLY A 30 -11.12 -2.32 -13.03
C GLY A 30 -12.58 -2.03 -12.63
N SER A 31 -13.44 -1.78 -13.62
CA SER A 31 -14.88 -1.54 -13.39
C SER A 31 -15.56 -2.77 -12.77
N ILE A 32 -15.22 -3.98 -13.21
CA ILE A 32 -15.74 -5.23 -12.63
C ILE A 32 -15.40 -5.30 -11.14
N GLU A 33 -14.17 -5.00 -10.74
CA GLU A 33 -13.79 -5.04 -9.33
C GLU A 33 -14.42 -3.92 -8.49
N MET A 34 -14.53 -2.71 -9.06
CA MET A 34 -15.26 -1.61 -8.44
C MET A 34 -16.71 -2.01 -8.15
N ILE A 35 -17.40 -2.60 -9.13
CA ILE A 35 -18.77 -3.11 -8.99
C ILE A 35 -18.82 -4.25 -7.97
N ALA A 36 -17.88 -5.18 -8.00
CA ALA A 36 -17.83 -6.31 -7.06
C ALA A 36 -17.72 -5.84 -5.60
N VAL A 37 -16.95 -4.79 -5.32
CA VAL A 37 -16.86 -4.18 -3.99
C VAL A 37 -18.22 -3.63 -3.55
N PHE A 38 -18.92 -2.88 -4.42
CA PHE A 38 -20.25 -2.35 -4.08
C PHE A 38 -21.30 -3.45 -3.89
N ILE A 39 -21.31 -4.47 -4.75
CA ILE A 39 -22.21 -5.62 -4.59
C ILE A 39 -21.93 -6.34 -3.26
N SER A 40 -20.65 -6.54 -2.92
CA SER A 40 -20.27 -7.18 -1.65
C SER A 40 -20.72 -6.35 -0.45
N LEU A 41 -20.60 -5.02 -0.53
CA LEU A 41 -21.09 -4.10 0.49
C LEU A 41 -22.62 -4.20 0.64
N ILE A 42 -23.37 -4.16 -0.48
CA ILE A 42 -24.82 -4.33 -0.48
C ILE A 42 -25.22 -5.67 0.16
N ILE A 43 -24.55 -6.76 -0.20
CA ILE A 43 -24.79 -8.08 0.40
C ILE A 43 -24.51 -8.05 1.91
N ALA A 44 -23.38 -7.48 2.34
CA ALA A 44 -23.01 -7.39 3.75
C ALA A 44 -24.09 -6.66 4.57
N TYR A 45 -24.59 -5.51 4.09
CA TYR A 45 -25.60 -4.73 4.80
C TYR A 45 -27.00 -5.33 4.72
N SER A 46 -27.43 -5.79 3.54
CA SER A 46 -28.78 -6.36 3.35
C SER A 46 -28.98 -7.68 4.10
N THR A 47 -27.89 -8.39 4.39
CA THR A 47 -27.94 -9.66 5.13
C THR A 47 -27.39 -9.54 6.55
N ALA A 48 -26.98 -8.35 7.01
CA ALA A 48 -26.20 -8.17 8.24
C ALA A 48 -26.78 -8.89 9.47
N THR A 49 -28.11 -8.83 9.67
CA THR A 49 -28.83 -9.45 10.79
C THR A 49 -28.81 -10.98 10.78
N MET A 50 -28.44 -11.60 9.66
CA MET A 50 -28.34 -13.05 9.50
C MET A 50 -26.95 -13.61 9.87
N TRP A 51 -25.95 -12.73 10.06
CA TRP A 51 -24.58 -13.15 10.28
C TRP A 51 -24.25 -13.25 11.76
N ASN A 52 -23.31 -14.13 12.08
CA ASN A 52 -22.52 -13.94 13.30
C ASN A 52 -21.69 -12.64 13.15
N PRO A 53 -21.71 -11.72 14.14
CA PRO A 53 -21.09 -10.40 14.00
C PRO A 53 -19.57 -10.45 13.80
N PHE A 54 -18.88 -11.46 14.34
CA PHE A 54 -17.45 -11.65 14.09
C PHE A 54 -17.19 -12.05 12.62
N LEU A 55 -17.98 -12.99 12.08
CA LEU A 55 -17.87 -13.38 10.66
C LEU A 55 -18.22 -12.22 9.71
N LEU A 56 -19.22 -11.41 10.04
CA LEU A 56 -19.55 -10.20 9.28
C LEU A 56 -18.39 -9.20 9.34
N GLY A 57 -17.75 -9.02 10.51
CA GLY A 57 -16.55 -8.22 10.67
C GLY A 57 -15.40 -8.66 9.76
N LEU A 58 -15.12 -9.97 9.69
CA LEU A 58 -14.11 -10.52 8.77
C LEU A 58 -14.48 -10.31 7.30
N PHE A 59 -15.76 -10.46 6.93
CA PHE A 59 -16.22 -10.19 5.57
C PHE A 59 -16.09 -8.71 5.21
N MET A 60 -16.42 -7.81 6.14
CA MET A 60 -16.21 -6.37 5.96
C MET A 60 -14.71 -6.02 5.83
N THR A 61 -13.82 -6.70 6.56
CA THR A 61 -12.36 -6.57 6.35
C THR A 61 -11.96 -6.95 4.93
N LEU A 62 -12.50 -8.03 4.36
CA LEU A 62 -12.24 -8.38 2.95
C LEU A 62 -12.69 -7.24 2.03
N ILE A 63 -13.90 -6.73 2.21
CA ILE A 63 -14.43 -5.62 1.39
C ILE A 63 -13.53 -4.39 1.48
N PHE A 64 -13.14 -3.98 2.69
CA PHE A 64 -12.30 -2.81 2.94
C PHE A 64 -10.91 -2.98 2.33
N THR A 65 -10.27 -4.14 2.51
CA THR A 65 -8.99 -4.44 1.86
C THR A 65 -9.10 -4.39 0.33
N ARG A 66 -10.20 -4.89 -0.25
CA ARG A 66 -10.43 -4.75 -1.70
C ARG A 66 -10.62 -3.29 -2.11
N SER A 67 -11.31 -2.47 -1.31
CA SER A 67 -11.45 -1.03 -1.55
C SER A 67 -10.10 -0.30 -1.52
N VAL A 68 -9.17 -0.71 -0.66
CA VAL A 68 -7.80 -0.17 -0.61
C VAL A 68 -7.08 -0.45 -1.93
N PHE A 69 -7.12 -1.69 -2.42
CA PHE A 69 -6.46 -2.02 -3.70
C PHE A 69 -7.12 -1.32 -4.89
N VAL A 70 -8.45 -1.27 -4.93
CA VAL A 70 -9.17 -0.55 -6.00
C VAL A 70 -8.83 0.95 -5.99
N SER A 71 -8.84 1.60 -4.82
CA SER A 71 -8.49 3.03 -4.75
C SER A 71 -7.02 3.28 -5.11
N HIS A 72 -6.11 2.43 -4.66
CA HIS A 72 -4.70 2.45 -5.02
C HIS A 72 -4.49 2.37 -6.53
N ASP A 73 -5.08 1.39 -7.20
CA ASP A 73 -4.89 1.15 -8.63
C ASP A 73 -5.50 2.28 -9.48
N ILE A 74 -6.65 2.80 -9.04
CA ILE A 74 -7.26 3.98 -9.65
C ILE A 74 -6.31 5.18 -9.52
N LEU A 75 -5.75 5.45 -8.33
CA LEU A 75 -4.85 6.58 -8.10
C LEU A 75 -3.53 6.47 -8.86
N HIS A 76 -3.08 5.25 -9.13
CA HIS A 76 -1.97 4.96 -10.07
C HIS A 76 -2.34 5.08 -11.55
N THR A 77 -3.58 5.43 -11.86
CA THR A 77 -4.15 5.49 -13.22
C THR A 77 -4.09 4.15 -13.94
N GLN A 78 -4.10 3.02 -13.24
CA GLN A 78 -4.00 1.69 -13.86
C GLN A 78 -5.29 1.29 -14.59
N TYR A 79 -6.45 1.78 -14.13
CA TYR A 79 -7.74 1.47 -14.73
C TYR A 79 -8.11 2.45 -15.84
N PHE A 80 -7.85 3.74 -15.62
CA PHE A 80 -8.27 4.83 -16.51
C PHE A 80 -7.09 5.78 -16.78
N LYS A 81 -6.99 6.28 -18.02
CA LYS A 81 -5.88 7.18 -18.42
C LYS A 81 -5.99 8.59 -17.79
N ASN A 82 -7.22 9.07 -17.53
CA ASN A 82 -7.46 10.43 -17.07
C ASN A 82 -7.26 10.55 -15.55
N LYS A 83 -6.27 11.36 -15.11
CA LYS A 83 -5.94 11.54 -13.68
C LYS A 83 -7.08 12.20 -12.88
N SER A 84 -7.78 13.20 -13.45
CA SER A 84 -8.90 13.88 -12.79
C SER A 84 -10.09 12.94 -12.58
N LEU A 85 -10.43 12.16 -13.61
CA LEU A 85 -11.46 11.11 -13.50
C LEU A 85 -11.05 10.07 -12.47
N SER A 86 -9.80 9.60 -12.51
CA SER A 86 -9.29 8.61 -11.56
C SER A 86 -9.39 9.11 -10.12
N MET A 87 -8.96 10.35 -9.85
CA MET A 87 -9.12 10.96 -8.53
C MET A 87 -10.59 10.94 -8.07
N LYS A 88 -11.54 11.34 -8.91
CA LYS A 88 -12.97 11.31 -8.57
C LYS A 88 -13.49 9.90 -8.34
N LEU A 89 -13.11 8.93 -9.18
CA LEU A 89 -13.51 7.53 -9.06
C LEU A 89 -12.89 6.83 -7.85
N SER A 90 -11.82 7.36 -7.29
CA SER A 90 -11.21 6.82 -6.07
C SER A 90 -12.02 7.16 -4.80
N TYR A 91 -12.80 8.26 -4.79
CA TYR A 91 -13.47 8.74 -3.59
C TYR A 91 -14.46 7.75 -2.95
N PRO A 92 -15.29 7.01 -3.71
CA PRO A 92 -16.17 6.01 -3.09
C PRO A 92 -15.39 4.94 -2.32
N PHE A 93 -14.23 4.53 -2.85
CA PHE A 93 -13.41 3.46 -2.25
C PHE A 93 -12.48 3.98 -1.16
N SER A 94 -11.95 5.20 -1.30
CA SER A 94 -11.04 5.81 -0.33
C SER A 94 -11.79 6.66 0.70
N ALA A 95 -12.48 7.71 0.28
CA ALA A 95 -13.11 8.64 1.20
C ALA A 95 -14.34 8.03 1.89
N ILE A 96 -15.25 7.39 1.15
CA ILE A 96 -16.51 6.90 1.73
C ILE A 96 -16.31 5.57 2.46
N ILE A 97 -15.74 4.55 1.80
CA ILE A 97 -15.55 3.24 2.45
C ILE A 97 -14.46 3.30 3.52
N LEU A 98 -13.32 3.96 3.27
CA LEU A 98 -12.17 3.90 4.19
C LEU A 98 -12.02 5.14 5.08
N SER A 99 -12.72 6.25 4.84
CA SER A 99 -12.41 7.56 5.45
C SER A 99 -10.96 8.01 5.22
N ASN A 100 -10.37 7.63 4.09
CA ASN A 100 -9.01 8.02 3.70
C ASN A 100 -9.03 9.04 2.56
N SER A 101 -8.12 10.01 2.62
CA SER A 101 -7.98 11.03 1.58
C SER A 101 -7.20 10.45 0.40
N SER A 102 -7.87 10.38 -0.75
CA SER A 102 -7.24 10.09 -2.04
C SER A 102 -6.13 11.07 -2.37
N SER A 103 -6.28 12.34 -2.01
CA SER A 103 -5.27 13.37 -2.20
C SER A 103 -4.04 13.18 -1.31
N TRP A 104 -4.25 12.82 -0.04
CA TRP A 104 -3.16 12.51 0.88
C TRP A 104 -2.39 11.29 0.36
N TRP A 105 -3.11 10.24 -0.06
CA TRP A 105 -2.49 9.04 -0.61
C TRP A 105 -1.73 9.30 -1.92
N ASP A 106 -2.29 10.05 -2.89
CA ASP A 106 -1.57 10.43 -4.13
C ASP A 106 -0.29 11.21 -3.81
N PHE A 107 -0.32 12.09 -2.81
CA PHE A 107 0.85 12.85 -2.38
C PHE A 107 1.90 11.97 -1.68
N LYS A 108 1.50 11.26 -0.61
CA LYS A 108 2.39 10.38 0.17
C LYS A 108 2.98 9.28 -0.69
N HIS A 109 2.14 8.56 -1.42
CA HIS A 109 2.54 7.36 -2.14
C HIS A 109 3.16 7.71 -3.48
N ASN A 110 2.44 8.40 -4.36
CA ASN A 110 2.88 8.56 -5.76
C ASN A 110 3.94 9.64 -5.93
N ILE A 111 3.87 10.73 -5.16
CA ILE A 111 4.82 11.85 -5.28
C ILE A 111 6.05 11.60 -4.41
N ASN A 112 5.87 11.16 -3.16
CA ASN A 112 7.01 10.95 -2.26
C ASN A 112 7.58 9.53 -2.39
N HIS A 113 6.85 8.52 -1.93
CA HIS A 113 7.36 7.14 -1.81
C HIS A 113 7.81 6.53 -3.14
N HIS A 114 7.05 6.66 -4.22
CA HIS A 114 7.47 6.16 -5.54
C HIS A 114 8.71 6.87 -6.08
N THR A 115 8.80 8.19 -5.89
CA THR A 115 9.93 8.98 -6.40
C THR A 115 11.20 8.77 -5.58
N TYR A 116 11.06 8.62 -4.26
CA TYR A 116 12.16 8.68 -3.29
C TYR A 116 12.14 7.52 -2.30
N CYS A 117 11.78 6.31 -2.77
CA CYS A 117 11.61 5.15 -1.90
C CYS A 117 12.85 4.93 -1.01
N ASN A 118 12.63 4.79 0.30
CA ASN A 118 13.68 4.69 1.32
C ASN A 118 14.76 5.81 1.27
N THR A 119 14.46 6.99 0.75
CA THR A 119 15.33 8.17 0.89
C THR A 119 14.96 8.94 2.17
N ILE A 120 15.95 9.15 3.04
CA ILE A 120 15.78 9.81 4.33
C ILE A 120 15.18 11.22 4.15
N ASN A 121 14.21 11.58 5.00
CA ASN A 121 13.45 12.84 4.98
C ASN A 121 12.57 13.08 3.73
N LYS A 122 12.52 12.15 2.77
CA LYS A 122 11.60 12.21 1.62
C LYS A 122 10.52 11.14 1.71
N ASP A 123 10.90 9.92 2.06
CA ASP A 123 9.97 8.83 2.28
C ASP A 123 9.55 8.75 3.75
N GLU A 124 8.30 9.12 4.03
CA GLU A 124 7.73 9.10 5.38
C GLU A 124 7.61 7.67 5.93
N ASP A 125 7.61 6.64 5.09
CA ASP A 125 7.40 5.25 5.54
C ASP A 125 8.58 4.71 6.36
N ILE A 126 9.82 5.12 6.05
CA ILE A 126 11.00 4.76 6.84
C ILE A 126 11.20 5.64 8.08
N MET A 127 10.46 6.75 8.18
CA MET A 127 10.49 7.68 9.31
C MET A 127 9.57 7.23 10.47
N ALA A 128 8.85 6.11 10.31
CA ALA A 128 8.03 5.53 11.36
C ALA A 128 8.79 5.36 12.68
N LEU A 129 8.10 5.60 13.80
CA LEU A 129 8.65 5.49 15.16
C LEU A 129 9.98 6.25 15.36
N ASP A 130 10.03 7.51 14.93
CA ASP A 130 11.20 8.38 15.11
C ASP A 130 12.42 7.85 14.34
N GLY A 131 12.22 7.45 13.08
CA GLY A 131 13.30 6.99 12.21
C GLY A 131 13.76 5.55 12.46
N ALA A 132 12.88 4.66 12.93
CA ALA A 132 13.21 3.28 13.28
C ALA A 132 13.78 2.45 12.11
N PHE A 133 13.56 2.89 10.86
CA PHE A 133 14.12 2.27 9.65
C PHE A 133 15.22 3.12 9.00
N THR A 134 15.85 4.01 9.74
CA THR A 134 16.99 4.79 9.27
C THR A 134 18.26 4.36 10.01
N PRO A 135 19.32 3.88 9.32
CA PRO A 135 20.50 3.34 9.99
C PRO A 135 21.20 4.34 10.93
N ASN A 136 21.23 5.62 10.53
CA ASN A 136 22.00 6.67 11.19
C ASN A 136 21.14 7.66 12.01
N ASN A 137 19.81 7.56 11.98
CA ASN A 137 18.90 8.48 12.66
C ASN A 137 17.89 7.73 13.54
N LYS A 138 18.38 7.20 14.66
CA LYS A 138 17.62 6.34 15.59
C LYS A 138 16.60 7.11 16.46
N GLY A 139 16.24 8.32 16.06
CA GLY A 139 15.36 9.19 16.82
C GLY A 139 16.00 9.76 18.09
N ASN A 140 15.24 10.57 18.82
CA ASN A 140 15.66 11.21 20.05
C ASN A 140 15.02 10.62 21.31
N SER A 141 13.92 9.85 21.19
CA SER A 141 13.21 9.29 22.34
C SER A 141 13.92 8.06 22.95
N PRO A 142 14.41 8.11 24.21
CA PRO A 142 15.03 6.95 24.86
C PRO A 142 14.06 5.78 25.07
N PHE A 143 12.78 6.09 25.30
CA PHE A 143 11.72 5.08 25.45
C PHE A 143 11.48 4.33 24.15
N LEU A 144 11.36 5.06 23.02
CA LEU A 144 11.19 4.43 21.72
C LEU A 144 12.42 3.60 21.35
N LYS A 145 13.64 4.10 21.58
CA LYS A 145 14.86 3.32 21.35
C LYS A 145 14.88 1.98 22.10
N LYS A 146 14.41 1.97 23.35
CA LYS A 146 14.37 0.75 24.19
C LYS A 146 13.28 -0.23 23.75
N TYR A 147 12.09 0.25 23.39
CA TYR A 147 10.92 -0.59 23.15
C TYR A 147 10.44 -0.63 21.69
N LYS A 148 11.21 -0.07 20.75
CA LYS A 148 10.85 0.08 19.32
C LYS A 148 10.29 -1.19 18.69
N HIS A 149 10.83 -2.36 19.03
CA HIS A 149 10.37 -3.63 18.51
C HIS A 149 8.90 -3.91 18.83
N ILE A 150 8.58 -3.83 20.12
CA ILE A 150 7.24 -4.13 20.62
C ILE A 150 6.26 -3.05 20.14
N ILE A 151 6.71 -1.79 20.18
CA ILE A 151 5.90 -0.65 19.74
C ILE A 151 5.62 -0.73 18.24
N PHE A 152 6.60 -1.10 17.41
CA PHE A 152 6.43 -1.24 15.96
C PHE A 152 5.37 -2.27 15.63
N TRP A 153 5.53 -3.49 16.14
CA TRP A 153 4.57 -4.56 15.85
C TRP A 153 3.20 -4.28 16.47
N GLY A 154 3.14 -3.65 17.65
CA GLY A 154 1.89 -3.19 18.24
C GLY A 154 1.19 -2.11 17.42
N ALA A 155 1.95 -1.15 16.86
CA ALA A 155 1.42 -0.07 16.03
C ALA A 155 0.79 -0.58 14.73
N MET A 156 1.18 -1.76 14.23
CA MET A 156 0.57 -2.35 13.03
C MET A 156 -0.92 -2.64 13.20
N PHE A 157 -1.41 -2.83 14.42
CA PHE A 157 -2.85 -2.97 14.71
C PHE A 157 -3.63 -1.64 14.64
N PHE A 158 -2.95 -0.52 14.46
CA PHE A 158 -3.54 0.82 14.41
C PHE A 158 -3.25 1.56 13.10
N MET A 159 -2.75 0.88 12.07
CA MET A 159 -2.43 1.49 10.78
C MET A 159 -3.66 2.12 10.11
N TYR A 160 -4.82 1.44 10.14
CA TYR A 160 -6.05 1.98 9.54
C TYR A 160 -6.51 3.31 10.18
N PRO A 161 -6.71 3.41 11.52
CA PRO A 161 -7.07 4.69 12.14
C PRO A 161 -5.96 5.74 11.99
N ALA A 162 -4.68 5.35 12.00
CA ALA A 162 -3.59 6.29 11.75
C ALA A 162 -3.67 6.91 10.35
N PHE A 163 -4.11 6.18 9.33
CA PHE A 163 -4.30 6.71 7.98
C PHE A 163 -5.47 7.69 7.90
N ILE A 164 -6.55 7.45 8.65
CA ILE A 164 -7.69 8.39 8.76
C ILE A 164 -7.20 9.71 9.38
N VAL A 165 -6.47 9.65 10.50
CA VAL A 165 -5.94 10.84 11.19
C VAL A 165 -5.00 11.63 10.28
N GLN A 166 -4.07 10.96 9.61
CA GLN A 166 -3.16 11.61 8.66
C GLN A 166 -3.91 12.23 7.48
N SER A 167 -4.93 11.53 6.97
CA SER A 167 -5.78 12.03 5.90
C SER A 167 -6.55 13.29 6.34
N TYR A 168 -7.16 13.32 7.52
CA TYR A 168 -7.84 14.50 8.07
C TYR A 168 -6.88 15.68 8.24
N ASN A 169 -5.72 15.45 8.85
CA ASN A 169 -4.70 16.47 9.02
C ASN A 169 -4.27 17.07 7.66
N PHE A 170 -4.08 16.21 6.64
CA PHE A 170 -3.70 16.63 5.31
C PHE A 170 -4.79 17.49 4.64
N VAL A 171 -6.03 17.02 4.60
CA VAL A 171 -7.12 17.75 3.91
C VAL A 171 -7.47 19.06 4.60
N LEU A 172 -7.43 19.12 5.94
CA LEU A 172 -7.64 20.35 6.70
C LEU A 172 -6.52 21.36 6.45
N LYS A 173 -5.25 20.93 6.58
CA LYS A 173 -4.08 21.80 6.33
C LYS A 173 -4.05 22.33 4.90
N ARG A 174 -4.46 21.51 3.92
CA ARG A 174 -4.50 21.86 2.49
C ARG A 174 -5.84 22.47 2.06
N LYS A 175 -6.78 22.70 2.99
CA LYS A 175 -8.11 23.28 2.74
C LYS A 175 -8.93 22.52 1.68
N LYS A 176 -8.78 21.19 1.61
CA LYS A 176 -9.53 20.31 0.70
C LYS A 176 -10.89 19.93 1.28
N TYR A 177 -11.75 20.93 1.54
CA TYR A 177 -12.99 20.74 2.29
C TYR A 177 -14.01 19.83 1.60
N GLY A 178 -14.07 19.80 0.27
CA GLY A 178 -14.95 18.89 -0.46
C GLY A 178 -14.59 17.42 -0.22
N GLU A 179 -13.29 17.10 -0.24
CA GLU A 179 -12.82 15.74 0.07
C GLU A 179 -12.98 15.42 1.56
N PHE A 180 -12.72 16.39 2.45
CA PHE A 180 -13.00 16.23 3.88
C PHE A 180 -14.48 15.88 4.14
N ALA A 181 -15.41 16.58 3.50
CA ALA A 181 -16.84 16.28 3.60
C ALA A 181 -17.16 14.85 3.12
N LEU A 182 -16.59 14.41 1.99
CA LEU A 182 -16.76 13.03 1.51
C LEU A 182 -16.20 12.00 2.49
N MET A 183 -15.09 12.29 3.16
CA MET A 183 -14.54 11.40 4.19
C MET A 183 -15.42 11.36 5.44
N LEU A 184 -16.03 12.48 5.84
CA LEU A 184 -16.95 12.50 6.98
C LEU A 184 -18.23 11.69 6.71
N LEU A 185 -18.65 11.54 5.44
CA LEU A 185 -19.77 10.67 5.07
C LEU A 185 -19.52 9.19 5.38
N HIS A 186 -18.26 8.76 5.54
CA HIS A 186 -17.93 7.41 6.00
C HIS A 186 -18.70 7.04 7.28
N TRP A 187 -18.71 7.93 8.28
CA TRP A 187 -19.26 7.62 9.59
C TRP A 187 -20.76 7.33 9.54
N PRO A 188 -21.65 8.21 9.01
CA PRO A 188 -23.06 7.89 8.93
C PRO A 188 -23.38 6.79 7.91
N ILE A 189 -22.71 6.73 6.76
CA ILE A 189 -23.03 5.76 5.69
C ILE A 189 -22.57 4.35 6.04
N ILE A 190 -21.35 4.19 6.54
CA ILE A 190 -20.80 2.87 6.86
C ILE A 190 -21.24 2.46 8.27
N TRP A 191 -20.82 3.23 9.27
CA TRP A 191 -21.01 2.82 10.66
C TRP A 191 -22.39 3.18 11.18
N GLY A 192 -22.92 4.36 10.85
CA GLY A 192 -24.27 4.78 11.22
C GLY A 192 -25.32 3.78 10.73
N THR A 193 -25.21 3.33 9.47
CA THR A 193 -26.07 2.26 8.94
C THR A 193 -25.86 0.93 9.65
N MET A 194 -24.61 0.53 9.97
CA MET A 194 -24.35 -0.73 10.68
C MET A 194 -24.97 -0.73 12.09
N PHE A 195 -24.79 0.37 12.85
CA PHE A 195 -25.36 0.56 14.18
C PHE A 195 -26.88 0.77 14.17
N TYR A 196 -27.45 1.18 13.04
CA TYR A 196 -28.89 1.27 12.86
C TYR A 196 -29.54 -0.12 12.63
N ILE A 197 -28.86 -0.99 11.87
CA ILE A 197 -29.40 -2.30 11.48
C ILE A 197 -29.17 -3.37 12.56
N LEU A 198 -28.03 -3.32 13.27
CA LEU A 198 -27.65 -4.32 14.26
C LEU A 198 -27.82 -3.81 15.70
N PRO A 199 -28.02 -4.72 16.68
CA PRO A 199 -27.84 -4.40 18.09
C PRO A 199 -26.47 -3.76 18.33
N PHE A 200 -26.40 -2.82 19.28
CA PHE A 200 -25.18 -2.04 19.54
C PHE A 200 -23.94 -2.91 19.76
N THR A 201 -24.09 -4.00 20.52
CA THR A 201 -22.99 -4.95 20.81
C THR A 201 -22.49 -5.65 19.55
N ASP A 202 -23.40 -6.04 18.66
CA ASP A 202 -23.06 -6.78 17.44
C ASP A 202 -22.37 -5.85 16.44
N ALA A 203 -22.89 -4.64 16.27
CA ALA A 203 -22.24 -3.59 15.49
C ALA A 203 -20.84 -3.25 16.04
N LEU A 204 -20.68 -3.19 17.37
CA LEU A 204 -19.38 -2.97 18.01
C LEU A 204 -18.42 -4.13 17.76
N ILE A 205 -18.88 -5.39 17.80
CA ILE A 205 -18.06 -6.56 17.45
C ILE A 205 -17.61 -6.50 16.00
N VAL A 206 -18.49 -6.15 15.06
CA VAL A 206 -18.14 -5.96 13.64
C VAL A 206 -17.07 -4.86 13.51
N TYR A 207 -17.27 -3.72 14.18
CA TYR A 207 -16.36 -2.59 14.18
C TYR A 207 -14.96 -2.96 14.68
N LEU A 208 -14.89 -3.60 15.85
CA LEU A 208 -13.63 -4.00 16.45
C LEU A 208 -12.95 -5.08 15.60
N THR A 209 -13.69 -6.10 15.15
CA THR A 209 -13.15 -7.16 14.29
C THR A 209 -12.53 -6.57 13.03
N LEU A 210 -13.22 -5.63 12.37
CA LEU A 210 -12.69 -4.96 11.19
C LEU A 210 -11.40 -4.21 11.51
N ASN A 211 -11.39 -3.35 12.53
CA ASN A 211 -10.23 -2.51 12.84
C ASN A 211 -9.00 -3.35 13.23
N PHE A 212 -9.20 -4.42 14.02
CA PHE A 212 -8.13 -5.31 14.47
C PHE A 212 -7.59 -6.25 13.38
N THR A 213 -8.34 -6.49 12.30
CA THR A 213 -7.90 -7.37 11.20
C THR A 213 -7.46 -6.61 9.96
N LEU A 214 -8.09 -5.47 9.66
CA LEU A 214 -7.72 -4.61 8.54
C LEU A 214 -6.33 -3.98 8.76
N SER A 215 -6.06 -3.43 9.95
CA SER A 215 -4.78 -2.74 10.20
C SER A 215 -3.57 -3.67 10.00
N PRO A 216 -3.53 -4.89 10.57
CA PRO A 216 -2.45 -5.83 10.28
C PRO A 216 -2.39 -6.25 8.82
N TRP A 217 -3.53 -6.43 8.13
CA TRP A 217 -3.51 -6.74 6.70
C TRP A 217 -2.87 -5.61 5.89
N LEU A 218 -3.24 -4.35 6.14
CA LEU A 218 -2.61 -3.19 5.52
C LEU A 218 -1.10 -3.16 5.81
N ALA A 219 -0.72 -3.34 7.07
CA ALA A 219 0.67 -3.40 7.48
C ALA A 219 1.43 -4.46 6.69
N PHE A 220 0.90 -5.69 6.63
CA PHE A 220 1.48 -6.76 5.84
C PHE A 220 1.64 -6.36 4.38
N GLY A 221 0.62 -5.77 3.77
CA GLY A 221 0.62 -5.36 2.38
C GLY A 221 1.67 -4.29 2.03
N PHE A 222 2.01 -3.38 2.94
CA PHE A 222 2.91 -2.25 2.67
C PHE A 222 4.34 -2.45 3.18
N ILE A 223 4.54 -2.95 4.40
CA ILE A 223 5.85 -2.89 5.04
C ILE A 223 6.85 -3.90 4.48
N THR A 224 6.39 -5.11 4.14
CA THR A 224 7.26 -6.24 3.72
C THR A 224 8.00 -6.00 2.43
N ASN A 225 7.61 -4.96 1.71
CA ASN A 225 7.98 -4.72 0.33
C ASN A 225 9.15 -3.75 0.20
N HIS A 226 9.46 -2.98 1.24
CA HIS A 226 10.56 -2.01 1.21
C HIS A 226 11.20 -1.73 2.58
N LEU A 227 10.50 -1.95 3.70
CA LEU A 227 11.12 -1.74 5.01
C LEU A 227 12.25 -2.75 5.26
N GLY A 228 13.36 -2.23 5.79
CA GLY A 228 14.59 -2.99 5.99
C GLY A 228 15.35 -3.33 4.71
N CYS A 229 14.99 -2.74 3.55
CA CYS A 229 15.87 -2.70 2.38
C CYS A 229 16.95 -1.62 2.57
N GLU A 230 17.76 -1.37 1.54
CA GLU A 230 18.73 -0.29 1.55
C GLU A 230 18.02 1.06 1.72
N VAL A 231 18.67 1.98 2.43
CA VAL A 231 18.19 3.32 2.78
C VAL A 231 19.30 4.28 2.40
N PHE A 232 18.94 5.35 1.70
CA PHE A 232 19.89 6.34 1.18
C PHE A 232 19.61 7.71 1.77
N ASP A 233 20.65 8.51 1.93
CA ASP A 233 20.44 9.94 2.10
C ASP A 233 19.98 10.60 0.77
N GLU A 234 19.55 11.87 0.83
CA GLU A 234 19.06 12.57 -0.35
C GLU A 234 20.13 12.78 -1.43
N LYS A 235 21.41 12.88 -1.04
CA LYS A 235 22.51 13.09 -1.98
C LYS A 235 22.82 11.78 -2.71
N GLU A 236 23.03 10.70 -1.96
CA GLU A 236 23.24 9.35 -2.47
C GLU A 236 22.10 8.94 -3.41
N GLY A 237 20.85 9.13 -2.99
CA GLY A 237 19.69 8.76 -3.81
C GLY A 237 19.59 9.50 -5.14
N LYS A 238 20.13 10.73 -5.25
CA LYS A 238 20.18 11.50 -6.52
C LYS A 238 21.28 11.04 -7.47
N GLU A 239 22.27 10.33 -6.97
CA GLU A 239 23.37 9.77 -7.78
C GLU A 239 22.96 8.43 -8.42
N LEU A 240 21.92 7.77 -7.89
CA LEU A 240 21.39 6.51 -8.42
C LEU A 240 20.46 6.75 -9.61
N SER A 241 20.51 5.85 -10.60
CA SER A 241 19.49 5.81 -11.66
C SER A 241 18.12 5.43 -11.08
N TRP A 242 17.04 5.75 -11.80
CA TRP A 242 15.69 5.34 -11.41
C TRP A 242 15.60 3.84 -11.11
N MET A 243 16.11 3.01 -12.02
CA MET A 243 16.06 1.57 -11.88
C MET A 243 16.87 1.07 -10.70
N GLU A 244 18.09 1.60 -10.53
CA GLU A 244 18.94 1.24 -9.41
C GLU A 244 18.29 1.55 -8.07
N LEU A 245 17.77 2.78 -7.91
CA LEU A 245 17.10 3.20 -6.69
C LEU A 245 15.97 2.22 -6.37
N GLN A 246 15.03 2.01 -7.30
CA GLN A 246 13.87 1.16 -7.05
C GLN A 246 14.25 -0.31 -6.77
N MET A 247 15.24 -0.87 -7.47
CA MET A 247 15.67 -2.25 -7.26
C MET A 247 16.40 -2.47 -5.92
N ARG A 248 17.08 -1.45 -5.38
CA ARG A 248 17.82 -1.55 -4.11
C ARG A 248 16.96 -1.24 -2.88
N THR A 249 15.98 -0.35 -3.03
CA THR A 249 15.12 0.11 -1.92
C THR A 249 13.85 -0.71 -1.76
N SER A 250 13.51 -1.58 -2.72
CA SER A 250 12.34 -2.46 -2.64
C SER A 250 12.71 -3.94 -2.78
N ARG A 251 11.76 -4.81 -2.45
CA ARG A 251 11.85 -6.26 -2.60
C ARG A 251 10.53 -6.83 -3.07
N SER A 252 10.59 -7.87 -3.89
CA SER A 252 9.40 -8.63 -4.28
C SER A 252 9.27 -9.91 -3.44
N LEU A 253 8.05 -10.41 -3.26
CA LEU A 253 7.70 -11.56 -2.44
C LEU A 253 7.18 -12.70 -3.33
N LYS A 254 7.81 -13.87 -3.19
CA LYS A 254 7.38 -15.11 -3.83
C LYS A 254 6.28 -15.81 -3.03
N GLY A 255 5.49 -16.62 -3.74
CA GLY A 255 4.37 -17.38 -3.15
C GLY A 255 3.18 -17.58 -4.08
N GLY A 256 3.33 -17.24 -5.35
CA GLY A 256 2.34 -17.50 -6.40
C GLY A 256 1.05 -16.69 -6.24
N LYS A 257 -0.04 -17.20 -6.81
CA LYS A 257 -1.31 -16.48 -6.95
C LYS A 257 -1.98 -16.13 -5.61
N ILE A 258 -1.79 -16.96 -4.58
CA ILE A 258 -2.40 -16.73 -3.25
C ILE A 258 -1.75 -15.53 -2.57
N VAL A 259 -0.42 -15.49 -2.53
CA VAL A 259 0.33 -14.32 -2.03
C VAL A 259 -0.01 -13.09 -2.88
N HIS A 260 -0.04 -13.22 -4.20
CA HIS A 260 -0.40 -12.10 -5.07
C HIS A 260 -1.79 -11.53 -4.78
N TRP A 261 -2.77 -12.39 -4.54
CA TRP A 261 -4.12 -11.97 -4.17
C TRP A 261 -4.16 -11.30 -2.80
N PHE A 262 -3.49 -11.90 -1.80
CA PHE A 262 -3.48 -11.39 -0.42
C PHE A 262 -2.83 -10.01 -0.32
N TYR A 263 -1.72 -9.79 -1.02
CA TYR A 263 -0.99 -8.51 -1.06
C TYR A 263 -1.55 -7.52 -2.08
N GLY A 264 -2.58 -7.90 -2.84
CA GLY A 264 -3.16 -7.04 -3.88
C GLY A 264 -2.16 -6.66 -4.98
N GLY A 265 -1.18 -7.51 -5.25
CA GLY A 265 -0.09 -7.24 -6.19
C GLY A 265 1.05 -6.38 -5.64
N LEU A 266 0.97 -5.90 -4.39
CA LEU A 266 2.10 -5.18 -3.77
C LEU A 266 3.27 -6.11 -3.44
N ASN A 267 3.06 -7.43 -3.42
CA ASN A 267 4.15 -8.40 -3.36
C ASN A 267 5.13 -8.27 -4.53
N THR A 268 4.79 -7.66 -5.65
CA THR A 268 5.72 -7.38 -6.75
C THR A 268 6.16 -5.91 -6.69
N GLN A 269 6.78 -5.52 -5.58
CA GLN A 269 7.06 -4.10 -5.30
C GLN A 269 8.10 -3.50 -6.24
N ILE A 270 9.14 -4.26 -6.61
CA ILE A 270 10.15 -3.79 -7.56
C ILE A 270 9.45 -3.40 -8.86
N GLU A 271 8.56 -4.25 -9.36
CA GLU A 271 7.80 -4.02 -10.58
C GLU A 271 6.81 -2.87 -10.43
N HIS A 272 6.14 -2.79 -9.28
CA HIS A 272 5.22 -1.70 -8.97
C HIS A 272 5.94 -0.34 -8.94
N HIS A 273 7.17 -0.27 -8.43
CA HIS A 273 7.96 0.94 -8.42
C HIS A 273 8.55 1.27 -9.78
N LEU A 274 9.08 0.28 -10.52
CA LEU A 274 9.58 0.51 -11.88
C LEU A 274 8.46 0.92 -12.84
N PHE A 275 7.27 0.33 -12.68
CA PHE A 275 6.12 0.50 -13.55
C PHE A 275 4.82 0.77 -12.74
N PRO A 276 4.70 1.93 -12.06
CA PRO A 276 3.54 2.23 -11.18
C PRO A 276 2.20 2.21 -11.94
N LYS A 277 2.29 2.46 -13.24
CA LYS A 277 1.20 2.49 -14.19
C LYS A 277 0.78 1.10 -14.69
N ALA A 278 1.51 0.03 -14.38
CA ALA A 278 1.16 -1.34 -14.74
C ALA A 278 0.00 -1.83 -13.87
N PRO A 279 -1.10 -2.34 -14.44
CA PRO A 279 -2.18 -2.90 -13.64
C PRO A 279 -1.71 -4.10 -12.82
N ARG A 280 -2.16 -4.21 -11.56
CA ARG A 280 -1.79 -5.34 -10.69
C ARG A 280 -2.11 -6.74 -11.23
N PHE A 281 -3.05 -6.83 -12.19
CA PHE A 281 -3.38 -8.09 -12.87
C PHE A 281 -2.24 -8.60 -13.77
N ASN A 282 -1.37 -7.68 -14.22
CA ASN A 282 -0.26 -7.95 -15.10
C ASN A 282 1.07 -8.03 -14.34
N LEU A 283 1.11 -7.59 -13.08
CA LEU A 283 2.37 -7.44 -12.33
C LEU A 283 3.17 -8.75 -12.18
N LEU A 284 2.54 -9.92 -12.05
CA LEU A 284 3.28 -11.19 -12.06
C LEU A 284 4.01 -11.44 -13.39
N LYS A 285 3.40 -11.06 -14.52
CA LYS A 285 4.04 -11.19 -15.84
C LYS A 285 5.16 -10.16 -15.99
N VAL A 286 4.95 -8.94 -15.50
CA VAL A 286 6.00 -7.91 -15.44
C VAL A 286 7.16 -8.39 -14.55
N GLN A 287 6.86 -9.07 -13.44
CA GLN A 287 7.84 -9.66 -12.55
C GLN A 287 8.74 -10.66 -13.26
N ASP A 288 8.15 -11.56 -14.04
CA ASP A 288 8.91 -12.54 -14.81
C ASP A 288 9.82 -11.88 -15.85
N MET A 289 9.39 -10.77 -16.48
CA MET A 289 10.23 -9.99 -17.38
C MET A 289 11.35 -9.27 -16.64
N THR A 290 11.06 -8.64 -15.50
CA THR A 290 12.04 -7.92 -14.67
C THR A 290 13.12 -8.87 -14.14
N ARG A 291 12.73 -10.08 -13.69
CA ARG A 291 13.66 -11.10 -13.21
C ARG A 291 14.64 -11.53 -14.31
N LYS A 292 14.13 -11.85 -15.50
CA LYS A 292 14.97 -12.21 -16.67
C LYS A 292 15.89 -11.07 -17.06
N PHE A 293 15.37 -9.85 -17.11
CA PHE A 293 16.16 -8.67 -17.42
C PHE A 293 17.29 -8.44 -16.40
N ALA A 294 17.00 -8.63 -15.11
CA ALA A 294 18.02 -8.54 -14.07
C ALA A 294 19.10 -9.63 -14.22
N GLU A 295 18.71 -10.87 -14.53
CA GLU A 295 19.64 -11.98 -14.80
C GLU A 295 20.54 -11.68 -16.01
N GLU A 296 19.97 -11.24 -17.14
CA GLU A 296 20.69 -10.90 -18.37
C GLU A 296 21.72 -9.77 -18.17
N ASN A 297 21.44 -8.85 -17.25
CA ASN A 297 22.27 -7.68 -16.98
C ASN A 297 23.12 -7.82 -15.71
N ASN A 298 23.16 -9.01 -15.09
CA ASN A 298 23.87 -9.26 -13.82
C ASN A 298 23.47 -8.30 -12.68
N MET A 299 22.21 -7.86 -12.66
CA MET A 299 21.65 -7.01 -11.61
C MET A 299 21.10 -7.84 -10.46
N LYS A 300 21.25 -7.33 -9.24
CA LYS A 300 20.65 -7.96 -8.06
C LYS A 300 19.14 -7.75 -8.07
N TYR A 301 18.39 -8.85 -8.21
CA TYR A 301 16.93 -8.86 -8.02
C TYR A 301 16.60 -9.36 -6.61
N PHE A 302 16.07 -8.48 -5.75
CA PHE A 302 15.78 -8.85 -4.36
C PHE A 302 14.39 -9.49 -4.23
N GLU A 303 14.36 -10.82 -4.17
CA GLU A 303 13.14 -11.61 -3.95
C GLU A 303 13.23 -12.49 -2.71
N THR A 304 12.14 -12.57 -1.93
CA THR A 304 12.10 -13.36 -0.69
C THR A 304 10.70 -13.92 -0.40
N THR A 305 10.50 -14.70 0.67
CA THR A 305 9.16 -15.10 1.12
C THR A 305 8.58 -14.06 2.10
N PRO A 306 7.25 -13.96 2.26
CA PRO A 306 6.64 -13.12 3.29
C PRO A 306 7.25 -13.31 4.69
N ILE A 307 7.43 -14.56 5.11
CA ILE A 307 8.02 -14.90 6.42
C ILE A 307 9.43 -14.32 6.55
N GLN A 308 10.26 -14.53 5.53
CA GLN A 308 11.63 -14.03 5.54
C GLN A 308 11.69 -12.51 5.50
N ALA A 309 10.75 -11.84 4.81
CA ALA A 309 10.63 -10.38 4.84
C ALA A 309 10.37 -9.85 6.26
N TYR A 310 9.48 -10.49 7.03
CA TYR A 310 9.25 -10.12 8.44
C TYR A 310 10.49 -10.33 9.31
N ILE A 311 11.22 -11.43 9.10
CA ILE A 311 12.49 -11.68 9.81
C ILE A 311 13.49 -10.57 9.49
N GLN A 312 13.62 -10.19 8.22
CA GLN A 312 14.51 -9.12 7.77
C GLN A 312 14.13 -7.76 8.34
N ILE A 313 12.84 -7.42 8.36
CA ILE A 313 12.32 -6.20 9.02
C ILE A 313 12.68 -6.21 10.50
N ASN A 314 12.41 -7.31 11.19
CA ASN A 314 12.69 -7.43 12.61
C ASN A 314 14.20 -7.28 12.91
N ASN A 315 15.06 -7.86 12.06
CA ASN A 315 16.50 -7.72 12.16
C ASN A 315 16.97 -6.28 11.88
N ALA A 316 16.40 -5.61 10.86
CA ALA A 316 16.71 -4.22 10.55
C ALA A 316 16.36 -3.29 11.72
N ILE A 317 15.17 -3.45 12.32
CA ILE A 317 14.81 -2.70 13.52
C ILE A 317 15.81 -2.96 14.65
N LYS A 318 16.39 -4.17 14.77
CA LYS A 318 17.32 -4.52 15.87
C LYS A 318 18.68 -3.87 15.66
N SER A 319 19.14 -3.83 14.41
CA SER A 319 20.44 -3.26 14.05
C SER A 319 20.44 -1.73 14.04
N TYR A 320 19.32 -1.13 13.63
CA TYR A 320 19.14 0.32 13.62
C TYR A 320 18.83 0.82 15.03
#